data_AF-A0A068RQ05-F1
#
_entry.id   AF-A0A068RQ05-F1
#
_cell.length_a   1.000
_cell.length_b   1.000
_cell.length_c   1.000
_cell.angle_alpha   90.00
_cell.angle_beta   90.00
_cell.angle_gamma   90.00
#
_symmetry.space_group_name_H-M   'P 1'
#
loop_
_entity.id
_entity.type
_entity.pdbx_description
1 polymer ?
#
loop_
_entity_poly.entity_id
_entity_poly.type
_entity_poly.pdbx_seq_one_letter_code
_entity_poly.pdbx_strand_id
1 'polypeptide(L)'
;MLIINGNFPLNTLFRFLFTYYSNMYSGHFAFANVIRRWYPDTPAYVLVLGVGWLDVVFALLCCWGIEGFVEDPSAGLQGASGFCDYSHSLFGTIVLSALYGAIFGIPGMVASLSHWIQDWVVHNDDLFLDPFSKILLGGTNFWSRFPELAFYFEALFIVVCACAAPDARKPRTIAANAFLLALHVISRFMLPTTMKQLVSIEDDSTRYFATGANILVAIIIPVIVMSTLLQPISSSSSAETQRKRD
;
A
#
# COMPACT_ATOMS: atom_id res chain seq x y z
N MET A 1 -26.15 2.05 -16.61
CA MET A 1 -26.81 0.88 -15.99
C MET A 1 -26.16 -0.35 -16.60
N LEU A 2 -25.05 -0.81 -16.03
CA LEU A 2 -24.33 -2.00 -16.50
C LEU A 2 -25.09 -3.23 -15.98
N ILE A 3 -25.62 -4.04 -16.89
CA ILE A 3 -26.23 -5.32 -16.55
C ILE A 3 -25.08 -6.33 -16.48
N ILE A 4 -24.65 -6.67 -15.27
CA ILE A 4 -23.72 -7.77 -15.02
C ILE A 4 -24.52 -9.07 -15.22
N ASN A 5 -24.57 -9.55 -16.46
CA ASN A 5 -25.09 -10.87 -16.81
C ASN A 5 -23.92 -11.84 -16.84
N GLY A 6 -23.70 -12.52 -15.71
CA GLY A 6 -22.74 -13.60 -15.62
C GLY A 6 -22.83 -14.23 -14.25
N ASN A 7 -23.28 -15.49 -14.20
CA ASN A 7 -23.24 -16.33 -13.02
C ASN A 7 -21.79 -16.42 -12.52
N PHE A 8 -21.36 -15.48 -11.68
CA PHE A 8 -20.11 -15.57 -10.97
C PHE A 8 -20.34 -16.55 -9.81
N PRO A 9 -19.77 -17.77 -9.84
CA PRO A 9 -20.01 -18.70 -8.77
C PRO A 9 -19.44 -18.09 -7.48
N LEU A 10 -20.30 -17.87 -6.48
CA LEU A 10 -19.93 -17.35 -5.16
C LEU A 10 -18.73 -18.08 -4.55
N ASN A 11 -18.55 -19.36 -4.89
CA ASN A 11 -17.42 -20.19 -4.44
C ASN A 11 -16.08 -19.78 -5.08
N THR A 12 -16.09 -19.24 -6.30
CA THR A 12 -14.90 -18.67 -6.94
C THR A 12 -14.58 -17.33 -6.31
N LEU A 13 -15.57 -16.47 -6.08
CA LEU A 13 -15.39 -15.20 -5.36
C LEU A 13 -14.84 -15.42 -3.94
N PHE A 14 -15.36 -16.42 -3.20
CA PHE A 14 -14.89 -16.75 -1.85
C PHE A 14 -13.48 -17.34 -1.83
N ARG A 15 -13.11 -18.18 -2.80
CA ARG A 15 -11.71 -18.63 -2.95
C ARG A 15 -10.78 -17.49 -3.38
N PHE A 16 -11.30 -16.52 -4.15
CA PHE A 16 -10.58 -15.30 -4.53
C PHE A 16 -10.36 -14.31 -3.37
N LEU A 17 -11.30 -14.23 -2.42
CA LEU A 17 -11.19 -13.29 -1.30
C LEU A 17 -10.29 -13.79 -0.16
N PHE A 18 -10.08 -15.11 -0.04
CA PHE A 18 -9.34 -15.70 1.08
C PHE A 18 -7.95 -16.29 0.75
N THR A 19 -7.59 -16.40 -0.54
CA THR A 19 -6.29 -17.00 -0.96
C THR A 19 -5.19 -15.96 -1.18
N TYR A 20 -5.47 -14.68 -1.01
CA TYR A 20 -4.65 -13.64 -1.60
C TYR A 20 -4.17 -12.65 -0.54
N TYR A 21 -2.90 -12.78 -0.15
CA TYR A 21 -2.27 -11.77 0.68
C TYR A 21 -0.89 -11.40 0.18
N SER A 22 -0.74 -10.08 0.08
CA SER A 22 0.46 -9.28 0.12
C SER A 22 1.31 -9.22 -1.16
N ASN A 23 1.31 -8.02 -1.73
CA ASN A 23 2.26 -7.52 -2.70
C ASN A 23 3.50 -6.95 -1.96
N MET A 24 4.58 -6.64 -2.67
CA MET A 24 5.78 -5.97 -2.11
C MET A 24 5.48 -4.50 -1.74
N TYR A 25 4.59 -4.26 -0.78
CA TYR A 25 4.17 -2.92 -0.31
C TYR A 25 4.34 -2.73 1.21
N SER A 26 4.79 -3.79 1.91
CA SER A 26 4.90 -3.78 3.36
C SER A 26 5.94 -2.78 3.86
N GLY A 27 6.98 -2.51 3.06
CA GLY A 27 7.98 -1.47 3.29
C GLY A 27 7.36 -0.07 3.39
N HIS A 28 6.40 0.25 2.52
CA HIS A 28 5.72 1.56 2.49
C HIS A 28 5.02 1.89 3.80
N PHE A 29 4.34 0.90 4.37
CA PHE A 29 3.70 1.06 5.68
C PHE A 29 4.69 1.28 6.83
N ALA A 30 5.92 0.78 6.70
CA ALA A 30 6.92 0.95 7.75
C ALA A 30 7.30 2.42 7.94
N PHE A 31 7.29 3.22 6.86
CA PHE A 31 7.65 4.63 6.91
C PHE A 31 6.69 5.47 7.79
N ALA A 32 5.47 4.99 8.03
CA ALA A 32 4.57 5.60 9.01
C ALA A 32 5.21 5.73 10.40
N ASN A 33 6.10 4.80 10.80
CA ASN A 33 6.83 4.91 12.07
C ASN A 33 7.82 6.08 12.11
N VAL A 34 8.45 6.39 10.97
CA VAL A 34 9.35 7.55 10.85
C VAL A 34 8.54 8.83 10.98
N ILE A 35 7.42 8.92 10.27
CA ILE A 35 6.57 10.12 10.28
C ILE A 35 5.95 10.36 11.67
N ARG A 36 5.58 9.29 12.40
CA ARG A 36 5.12 9.37 13.80
C ARG A 36 6.13 10.04 14.72
N ARG A 37 7.43 10.00 14.42
CA ARG A 37 8.45 10.69 15.20
C ARG A 37 8.39 12.21 15.02
N TRP A 38 8.05 12.67 13.82
CA TRP A 38 7.92 14.10 13.50
C TRP A 38 6.55 14.67 13.86
N TYR A 39 5.51 13.83 13.83
CA TYR A 39 4.13 14.21 14.13
C TYR A 39 3.51 13.28 15.19
N PRO A 40 4.02 13.29 16.43
CA PRO A 40 3.62 12.33 17.47
C PRO A 40 2.14 12.42 17.90
N ASP A 41 1.52 13.58 17.72
CA ASP A 41 0.11 13.82 18.07
C ASP A 41 -0.88 13.45 16.96
N THR A 42 -0.38 13.09 15.77
CA THR A 42 -1.24 12.70 14.66
C THR A 42 -1.78 11.28 14.88
N PRO A 43 -3.09 11.04 14.74
CA PRO A 43 -3.66 9.71 14.85
C PRO A 43 -2.98 8.72 13.90
N ALA A 44 -2.65 7.52 14.39
CA ALA A 44 -1.89 6.55 13.60
C ALA A 44 -2.58 6.19 12.27
N TYR A 45 -3.91 6.16 12.24
CA TYR A 45 -4.64 5.85 11.02
C TYR A 45 -4.43 6.87 9.91
N VAL A 46 -4.19 8.15 10.24
CA VAL A 46 -3.89 9.19 9.25
C VAL A 46 -2.55 8.90 8.57
N LEU A 47 -1.55 8.49 9.35
CA LEU A 47 -0.21 8.24 8.83
C LEU A 47 -0.14 6.91 8.07
N VAL A 48 -0.74 5.86 8.61
CA VAL A 48 -0.75 4.52 8.01
C VAL A 48 -1.61 4.48 6.75
N LEU A 49 -2.79 5.12 6.74
CA LEU A 49 -3.57 5.23 5.50
C LEU A 49 -2.89 6.19 4.52
N GLY A 50 -2.27 7.28 4.99
CA GLY A 50 -1.55 8.22 4.16
C GLY A 50 -0.45 7.54 3.34
N VAL A 51 0.42 6.73 3.97
CA VAL A 51 1.49 6.01 3.24
C VAL A 51 0.98 4.96 2.25
N GLY A 52 -0.30 4.56 2.31
CA GLY A 52 -0.94 3.67 1.32
C GLY A 52 -2.01 4.38 0.48
N TRP A 53 -2.10 5.72 0.54
CA TRP A 53 -3.21 6.46 -0.05
C TRP A 53 -3.21 6.38 -1.58
N LEU A 54 -2.04 6.49 -2.21
CA LEU A 54 -1.91 6.41 -3.66
C LEU A 54 -2.36 5.04 -4.17
N ASP A 55 -2.02 3.97 -3.45
CA ASP A 55 -2.48 2.62 -3.78
C ASP A 55 -3.99 2.42 -3.61
N VAL A 56 -4.62 3.09 -2.65
CA VAL A 56 -6.09 3.07 -2.54
C VAL A 56 -6.70 3.69 -3.80
N VAL A 57 -6.14 4.79 -4.29
CA VAL A 57 -6.59 5.42 -5.53
C VAL A 57 -6.31 4.52 -6.74
N PHE A 58 -5.11 3.96 -6.84
CA PHE A 58 -4.74 2.98 -7.88
C PHE A 58 -5.71 1.79 -7.89
N ALA A 59 -6.05 1.22 -6.74
CA ALA A 59 -7.00 0.12 -6.63
C ALA A 59 -8.39 0.48 -7.18
N LEU A 60 -8.86 1.70 -6.91
CA LEU A 60 -10.14 2.19 -7.44
C LEU A 60 -10.08 2.41 -8.96
N LEU A 61 -8.98 2.97 -9.47
CA LEU A 61 -8.75 3.16 -10.90
C LEU A 61 -8.60 1.83 -11.64
N CYS A 62 -7.98 0.83 -11.01
CA CYS A 62 -7.97 -0.56 -11.46
C CYS A 62 -9.39 -1.11 -11.57
N CYS A 63 -10.27 -0.91 -10.59
CA CYS A 63 -11.66 -1.37 -10.68
C CYS A 63 -12.42 -0.76 -11.87
N TRP A 64 -11.98 0.38 -12.40
CA TRP A 64 -12.54 1.01 -13.60
C TRP A 64 -11.75 0.74 -14.88
N GLY A 65 -10.67 -0.05 -14.82
CA GLY A 65 -9.80 -0.36 -15.97
C GLY A 65 -9.02 0.84 -16.49
N ILE A 66 -8.87 1.90 -15.69
CA ILE A 66 -8.09 3.10 -16.04
C ILE A 66 -6.60 2.86 -15.80
N GLU A 67 -6.29 2.10 -14.76
CA GLU A 67 -4.95 1.69 -14.35
C GLU A 67 -4.93 0.18 -14.11
N GLY A 68 -3.75 -0.42 -13.94
CA GLY A 68 -3.66 -1.84 -13.60
C GLY A 68 -2.37 -2.49 -14.02
N PHE A 69 -2.47 -3.78 -14.32
CA PHE A 69 -1.34 -4.60 -14.74
C PHE A 69 -1.63 -5.30 -16.07
N VAL A 70 -0.58 -5.49 -16.85
CA VAL A 70 -0.56 -6.30 -18.06
C VAL A 70 0.54 -7.34 -17.96
N GLU A 71 0.37 -8.48 -18.62
CA GLU A 71 1.40 -9.53 -18.65
C GLU A 71 2.70 -8.96 -19.24
N ASP A 72 3.79 -9.15 -18.52
CA ASP A 72 5.12 -8.77 -18.97
C ASP A 72 6.15 -9.76 -18.42
N PRO A 73 6.60 -10.72 -19.24
CA PRO A 73 7.64 -11.67 -18.86
C PRO A 73 8.98 -11.00 -18.49
N SER A 74 9.21 -9.76 -18.91
CA SER A 74 10.41 -9.00 -18.60
C SER A 74 10.38 -8.34 -17.21
N ALA A 75 9.20 -8.23 -16.59
CA ALA A 75 9.00 -7.65 -15.25
C ALA A 75 9.45 -8.55 -14.08
N GLY A 76 10.28 -9.58 -14.37
CA GLY A 76 10.86 -10.46 -13.36
C GLY A 76 9.82 -11.35 -12.66
N LEU A 77 9.95 -11.51 -11.35
CA LEU A 77 9.14 -12.45 -10.56
C LEU A 77 7.64 -12.12 -10.53
N GLN A 78 7.27 -10.88 -10.84
CA GLN A 78 5.87 -10.45 -10.89
C GLN A 78 5.21 -10.87 -12.21
N GLY A 79 5.98 -11.03 -13.29
CA GLY A 79 5.49 -11.42 -14.62
C GLY A 79 4.47 -10.45 -15.22
N ALA A 80 4.40 -9.23 -14.68
CA ALA A 80 3.42 -8.23 -15.07
C ALA A 80 4.02 -6.82 -14.90
N SER A 81 3.72 -5.94 -15.85
CA SER A 81 4.06 -4.51 -15.77
C SER A 81 2.83 -3.72 -15.36
N GLY A 82 3.03 -2.75 -14.45
CA GLY A 82 2.01 -1.80 -14.06
C GLY A 82 1.82 -0.70 -15.10
N PHE A 83 0.62 -0.13 -15.14
CA PHE A 83 0.36 1.19 -15.71
C PHE A 83 -0.43 2.00 -14.69
N CYS A 84 0.23 3.00 -14.11
CA CYS A 84 -0.22 3.77 -12.94
C CYS A 84 -0.05 5.29 -13.16
N ASP A 85 -0.37 5.73 -14.37
CA ASP A 85 -0.12 7.08 -14.89
C ASP A 85 -0.77 8.23 -14.08
N TYR A 86 -1.93 7.98 -13.48
CA TYR A 86 -2.72 8.96 -12.73
C TYR A 86 -2.43 8.92 -11.23
N SER A 87 -2.30 7.72 -10.65
CA SER A 87 -2.07 7.57 -9.21
C SER A 87 -0.60 7.76 -8.81
N HIS A 88 0.34 7.32 -9.65
CA HIS A 88 1.77 7.23 -9.34
C HIS A 88 2.66 8.11 -10.21
N SER A 89 2.11 8.90 -11.13
CA SER A 89 2.90 10.01 -11.69
C SER A 89 3.26 11.03 -10.62
N LEU A 90 4.35 11.78 -10.81
CA LEU A 90 4.74 12.83 -9.87
C LEU A 90 3.64 13.88 -9.72
N PHE A 91 3.02 14.30 -10.82
CA PHE A 91 1.90 15.23 -10.81
C PHE A 91 0.69 14.64 -10.08
N GLY A 92 0.30 13.40 -10.40
CA GLY A 92 -0.80 12.70 -9.76
C GLY A 92 -0.59 12.58 -8.26
N THR A 93 0.59 12.13 -7.85
CA THR A 93 1.04 12.05 -6.45
C THR A 93 0.88 13.39 -5.74
N ILE A 94 1.42 14.49 -6.29
CA ILE A 94 1.35 15.81 -5.64
C ILE A 94 -0.11 16.22 -5.42
N VAL A 95 -0.96 16.05 -6.43
CA VAL A 95 -2.39 16.40 -6.34
C VAL A 95 -3.09 15.52 -5.30
N LEU A 96 -2.93 14.21 -5.37
CA LEU A 96 -3.59 13.25 -4.46
C LEU A 96 -3.11 13.40 -3.02
N SER A 97 -1.82 13.64 -2.80
CA SER A 97 -1.27 13.91 -1.47
C SER A 97 -1.73 15.26 -0.92
N ALA A 98 -1.87 16.28 -1.76
CA ALA A 98 -2.44 17.57 -1.35
C ALA A 98 -3.91 17.43 -0.96
N LEU A 99 -4.70 16.62 -1.68
CA LEU A 99 -6.08 16.30 -1.31
C LEU A 99 -6.17 15.56 0.02
N TYR A 100 -5.32 14.56 0.24
CA TYR A 100 -5.26 13.86 1.52
C TYR A 100 -4.84 14.80 2.66
N GLY A 101 -3.85 15.67 2.38
CA GLY A 101 -3.41 16.72 3.29
C GLY A 101 -4.45 17.79 3.60
N ALA A 102 -5.33 18.12 2.67
CA ALA A 102 -6.43 19.05 2.91
C ALA A 102 -7.43 18.50 3.95
N ILE A 103 -7.56 17.17 4.03
CA ILE A 103 -8.44 16.48 4.98
C ILE A 103 -7.75 16.29 6.34
N PHE A 104 -6.48 15.87 6.33
CA PHE A 104 -5.79 15.41 7.54
C PHE A 104 -4.58 16.27 7.97
N GLY A 105 -4.37 17.40 7.30
CA GLY A 105 -3.27 18.33 7.53
C GLY A 105 -1.94 17.89 6.90
N ILE A 106 -0.91 18.70 7.16
CA ILE A 106 0.48 18.46 6.71
C ILE A 106 0.98 17.03 7.02
N PRO A 107 0.71 16.42 8.20
CA PRO A 107 1.17 15.06 8.48
C PRO A 107 0.62 14.03 7.49
N GLY A 108 -0.65 14.17 7.08
CA GLY A 108 -1.27 13.32 6.07
C GLY A 108 -0.65 13.54 4.69
N MET A 109 -0.42 14.80 4.29
CA MET A 109 0.25 15.12 3.02
C MET A 109 1.64 14.48 2.95
N VAL A 110 2.45 14.63 4.01
CA VAL A 110 3.80 14.05 4.09
C VAL A 110 3.75 12.53 4.04
N ALA A 111 2.78 11.91 4.72
CA ALA A 111 2.57 10.47 4.65
C ALA A 111 2.28 10.00 3.22
N SER A 112 1.35 10.67 2.53
CA SER A 112 1.02 10.30 1.15
C SER A 112 2.18 10.58 0.17
N LEU A 113 2.88 11.71 0.28
CA LEU A 113 4.02 12.02 -0.59
C LEU A 113 5.18 11.04 -0.41
N SER A 114 5.35 10.50 0.79
CA SER A 114 6.42 9.54 1.07
C SER A 114 6.29 8.24 0.26
N HIS A 115 5.08 7.94 -0.24
CA HIS A 115 4.82 6.76 -1.05
C HIS A 115 5.63 6.80 -2.35
N TRP A 116 5.48 7.86 -3.13
CA TRP A 116 6.19 8.02 -4.41
C TRP A 116 7.71 8.05 -4.28
N ILE A 117 8.23 8.59 -3.17
CA ILE A 117 9.68 8.58 -2.91
C ILE A 117 10.17 7.13 -2.71
N GLN A 118 9.38 6.29 -2.04
CA GLN A 118 9.70 4.88 -1.87
C GLN A 118 9.59 4.14 -3.20
N ASP A 119 8.54 4.41 -3.97
CA ASP A 119 8.38 3.84 -5.32
C ASP A 119 9.54 4.19 -6.22
N TRP A 120 10.02 5.43 -6.19
CA TRP A 120 11.14 5.84 -7.03
C TRP A 120 12.37 4.94 -6.86
N VAL A 121 12.58 4.39 -5.65
CA VAL A 121 13.65 3.43 -5.38
C VAL A 121 13.34 2.06 -5.95
N VAL A 122 12.09 1.58 -5.90
CA VAL A 122 11.76 0.16 -6.12
C VAL A 122 11.04 -0.16 -7.43
N HIS A 123 10.21 0.76 -7.92
CA HIS A 123 9.37 0.58 -9.10
C HIS A 123 10.17 0.29 -10.37
N ASN A 124 9.48 -0.27 -11.35
CA ASN A 124 9.98 -0.45 -12.70
C ASN A 124 9.93 0.89 -13.46
N ASP A 125 10.23 0.90 -14.76
CA ASP A 125 10.19 2.11 -15.60
C ASP A 125 8.74 2.61 -15.87
N ASP A 126 7.95 2.85 -14.82
CA ASP A 126 6.53 3.22 -14.86
C ASP A 126 6.20 4.52 -14.09
N LEU A 127 7.19 5.18 -13.48
CA LEU A 127 6.99 6.46 -12.79
C LEU A 127 7.18 7.66 -13.72
N PHE A 128 6.07 8.15 -14.27
CA PHE A 128 6.05 9.31 -15.16
C PHE A 128 5.92 10.65 -14.43
N LEU A 129 6.24 11.74 -15.13
CA LEU A 129 5.98 13.11 -14.66
C LEU A 129 4.49 13.37 -14.49
N ASP A 130 3.70 13.02 -15.50
CA ASP A 130 2.27 13.22 -15.56
C ASP A 130 1.64 12.22 -16.57
N PRO A 131 0.33 11.99 -16.53
CA PRO A 131 -0.31 10.98 -17.37
C PRO A 131 -0.31 11.31 -18.87
N PHE A 132 -0.02 12.56 -19.25
CA PHE A 132 -0.18 13.07 -20.62
C PHE A 132 1.16 13.15 -21.37
N SER A 133 2.22 13.64 -20.74
CA SER A 133 3.52 13.85 -21.39
C SER A 133 4.33 12.56 -21.55
N LYS A 134 4.08 11.55 -20.70
CA LYS A 134 4.82 10.28 -20.62
C LYS A 134 6.33 10.46 -20.44
N ILE A 135 6.77 11.58 -19.87
CA ILE A 135 8.17 11.78 -19.50
C ILE A 135 8.49 10.86 -18.31
N LEU A 136 9.36 9.88 -18.52
CA LEU A 136 9.81 8.95 -17.48
C LEU A 136 10.74 9.67 -16.49
N LEU A 137 10.43 9.59 -15.20
CA LEU A 137 11.20 10.23 -14.13
C LEU A 137 11.99 9.24 -13.26
N GLY A 138 11.61 7.97 -13.25
CA GLY A 138 12.34 6.98 -12.48
C GLY A 138 11.61 5.67 -12.29
N GLY A 139 12.01 4.98 -11.23
CA GLY A 139 11.86 3.54 -11.06
C GLY A 139 13.18 2.85 -11.39
N THR A 140 13.95 2.49 -10.37
CA THR A 140 15.29 1.91 -10.60
C THR A 140 15.25 0.47 -11.12
N ASN A 141 14.06 -0.08 -11.35
CA ASN A 141 13.82 -1.49 -11.66
C ASN A 141 14.37 -2.41 -10.56
N PHE A 142 14.39 -1.97 -9.30
CA PHE A 142 15.07 -2.73 -8.25
C PHE A 142 14.41 -4.09 -8.01
N TRP A 143 13.07 -4.12 -7.98
CA TRP A 143 12.31 -5.35 -7.82
C TRP A 143 12.50 -6.35 -8.96
N SER A 144 12.51 -5.87 -10.20
CA SER A 144 12.66 -6.74 -11.38
C SER A 144 14.11 -7.17 -11.60
N ARG A 145 15.08 -6.25 -11.41
CA ARG A 145 16.50 -6.51 -11.69
C ARG A 145 17.23 -7.24 -10.57
N PHE A 146 16.89 -6.98 -9.31
CA PHE A 146 17.56 -7.56 -8.14
C PHE A 146 16.56 -8.04 -7.08
N PRO A 147 15.65 -8.97 -7.42
CA PRO A 147 14.52 -9.33 -6.56
C PRO A 147 14.91 -9.82 -5.16
N GLU A 148 15.98 -10.61 -5.03
CA GLU A 148 16.46 -11.08 -3.72
C GLU A 148 17.03 -9.93 -2.88
N LEU A 149 17.81 -9.05 -3.51
CA LEU A 149 18.40 -7.91 -2.81
C LEU A 149 17.32 -6.92 -2.39
N ALA A 150 16.33 -6.67 -3.25
CA ALA A 150 15.19 -5.81 -2.92
C ALA A 150 14.37 -6.39 -1.76
N PHE A 151 14.15 -7.70 -1.73
CA PHE A 151 13.49 -8.37 -0.61
C PHE A 151 14.22 -8.13 0.73
N TYR A 152 15.54 -8.33 0.77
CA TYR A 152 16.32 -8.09 1.99
C TYR A 152 16.43 -6.61 2.33
N PHE A 153 16.52 -5.74 1.34
CA PHE A 153 16.54 -4.29 1.51
C PHE A 153 15.25 -3.79 2.17
N GLU A 154 14.09 -4.24 1.70
CA GLU A 154 12.79 -3.88 2.29
C GLU A 154 12.63 -4.44 3.71
N ALA A 155 13.06 -5.68 3.95
CA ALA A 155 13.06 -6.26 5.29
C ALA A 155 13.91 -5.43 6.26
N LEU A 156 15.10 -5.01 5.82
CA LEU A 156 15.96 -4.11 6.59
C LEU A 156 15.32 -2.74 6.79
N PHE A 157 14.71 -2.18 5.75
CA PHE A 157 14.02 -0.89 5.81
C PHE A 157 12.88 -0.90 6.82
N ILE A 158 12.09 -1.98 6.88
CA ILE A 158 11.05 -2.20 7.89
C ILE A 158 11.65 -2.15 9.29
N VAL A 159 12.75 -2.88 9.53
CA VAL A 159 13.44 -2.90 10.84
C VAL A 159 13.99 -1.52 11.21
N VAL A 160 14.62 -0.81 10.27
CA VAL A 160 15.15 0.54 10.50
C VAL A 160 14.03 1.52 10.87
N CYS A 161 12.91 1.49 10.14
CA CYS A 161 11.75 2.33 10.44
C CYS A 161 11.13 1.97 11.80
N ALA A 162 11.07 0.68 12.16
CA ALA A 162 10.62 0.22 13.47
C ALA A 162 11.49 0.78 14.60
N CYS A 163 12.82 0.77 14.43
CA CYS A 163 13.77 1.36 15.38
C CYS A 163 13.66 2.89 15.46
N ALA A 164 13.28 3.55 14.37
CA ALA A 164 13.10 5.00 14.33
C ALA A 164 11.80 5.48 15.01
N ALA A 165 10.84 4.57 15.26
CA ALA A 165 9.57 4.90 15.91
C ALA A 165 9.79 5.54 17.29
N PRO A 166 8.99 6.57 17.67
CA PRO A 166 9.13 7.25 18.97
C PRO A 166 8.91 6.31 20.16
N ASP A 167 8.24 5.18 19.94
CA ASP A 167 7.91 4.18 20.94
C ASP A 167 8.34 2.76 20.54
N ALA A 168 9.48 2.64 19.84
CA ALA A 168 10.01 1.40 19.27
C ALA A 168 10.02 0.18 20.21
N ARG A 169 10.22 0.39 21.52
CA ARG A 169 10.29 -0.69 22.52
C ARG A 169 8.94 -1.10 23.10
N LYS A 170 7.85 -0.39 22.78
CA LYS A 170 6.53 -0.74 23.30
C LYS A 170 6.04 -2.04 22.63
N PRO A 171 5.43 -2.98 23.38
CA PRO A 171 4.96 -4.25 22.83
C PRO A 171 4.05 -4.10 21.60
N ARG A 172 3.24 -3.04 21.55
CA ARG A 172 2.34 -2.75 20.42
C ARG A 172 3.09 -2.34 19.16
N THR A 173 4.12 -1.49 19.28
CA THR A 173 4.98 -1.10 18.16
C THR A 173 5.78 -2.29 17.67
N ILE A 174 6.27 -3.15 18.58
CA ILE A 174 6.91 -4.41 18.23
C ILE A 174 5.94 -5.33 17.47
N ALA A 175 4.72 -5.51 17.97
CA ALA A 175 3.70 -6.34 17.31
C ALA A 175 3.32 -5.80 15.92
N ALA A 176 3.18 -4.49 15.77
CA ALA A 176 2.86 -3.83 14.50
C ALA A 176 3.95 -4.10 13.45
N ASN A 177 5.22 -3.93 13.82
CA ASN A 177 6.33 -4.16 12.91
C ASN A 177 6.60 -5.65 12.66
N ALA A 178 6.36 -6.53 13.65
CA ALA A 178 6.40 -7.97 13.45
C ALA A 178 5.32 -8.43 12.45
N PHE A 179 4.13 -7.82 12.51
CA PHE A 179 3.08 -8.03 11.52
C PHE A 179 3.49 -7.57 10.13
N LEU A 180 4.09 -6.37 9.96
CA LEU A 180 4.61 -5.92 8.67
C LEU A 180 5.69 -6.88 8.11
N LEU A 181 6.62 -7.32 8.96
CA LEU A 181 7.66 -8.26 8.54
C LEU A 181 7.08 -9.62 8.16
N ALA A 182 6.06 -10.10 8.88
CA ALA A 182 5.36 -11.33 8.54
C ALA A 182 4.66 -11.20 7.18
N LEU A 183 3.96 -10.08 6.93
CA LEU A 183 3.37 -9.79 5.63
C LEU A 183 4.42 -9.73 4.52
N HIS A 184 5.58 -9.13 4.77
CA HIS A 184 6.69 -9.08 3.82
C HIS A 184 7.22 -10.47 3.45
N VAL A 185 7.34 -11.36 4.43
CA VAL A 185 7.77 -12.75 4.17
C VAL A 185 6.69 -13.54 3.44
N ILE A 186 5.42 -13.36 3.81
CA ILE A 186 4.30 -14.03 3.15
C ILE A 186 4.16 -13.57 1.70
N SER A 187 4.31 -12.26 1.43
CA SER A 187 4.19 -11.68 0.09
C SER A 187 5.15 -12.31 -0.90
N ARG A 188 6.37 -12.64 -0.46
CA ARG A 188 7.40 -13.27 -1.29
C ARG A 188 6.91 -14.53 -2.00
N PHE A 189 6.08 -15.33 -1.33
CA PHE A 189 5.58 -16.60 -1.86
C PHE A 189 4.22 -16.45 -2.54
N MET A 190 3.38 -15.54 -2.05
CA MET A 190 2.00 -15.39 -2.52
C MET A 190 1.86 -14.48 -3.74
N LEU A 191 2.73 -13.47 -3.87
CA LEU A 191 2.65 -12.46 -4.91
C LEU A 191 2.75 -13.03 -6.34
N PRO A 192 3.77 -13.84 -6.70
CA PRO A 192 3.89 -14.33 -8.07
C PRO A 192 2.69 -15.18 -8.50
N THR A 193 2.20 -16.02 -7.56
CA THR A 193 1.02 -16.86 -7.78
C THR A 193 -0.23 -16.00 -8.00
N THR A 194 -0.40 -14.99 -7.16
CA THR A 194 -1.52 -14.03 -7.22
C THR A 194 -1.54 -13.31 -8.56
N MET A 195 -0.42 -12.71 -8.97
CA MET A 195 -0.34 -11.95 -10.21
C MET A 195 -0.59 -12.84 -11.42
N LYS A 196 0.00 -14.04 -11.45
CA LYS A 196 -0.25 -15.00 -12.52
C LYS A 196 -1.73 -15.37 -12.64
N GLN A 197 -2.42 -15.56 -11.52
CA GLN A 197 -3.87 -15.85 -11.51
C GLN A 197 -4.69 -14.66 -12.01
N LEU A 198 -4.40 -13.45 -11.53
CA LEU A 198 -5.12 -12.23 -11.94
C LEU A 198 -4.92 -11.95 -13.43
N VAL A 199 -3.67 -12.00 -13.91
CA VAL A 199 -3.35 -11.74 -15.32
C VAL A 199 -3.90 -12.82 -16.25
N SER A 200 -4.07 -14.05 -15.79
CA SER A 200 -4.70 -15.13 -16.57
C SER A 200 -6.21 -15.00 -16.78
N ILE A 201 -6.87 -14.01 -16.17
CA ILE A 201 -8.30 -13.75 -16.38
C ILE A 201 -8.49 -13.15 -17.78
N GLU A 202 -9.15 -13.91 -18.65
CA GLU A 202 -9.40 -13.52 -20.06
C GLU A 202 -10.33 -12.31 -20.20
N ASP A 203 -11.37 -12.21 -19.36
CA ASP A 203 -12.28 -11.07 -19.39
C ASP A 203 -11.64 -9.85 -18.71
N ASP A 204 -11.30 -8.83 -19.51
CA ASP A 204 -10.65 -7.61 -19.05
C ASP A 204 -11.40 -6.93 -17.90
N SER A 205 -12.73 -6.83 -18.00
CA SER A 205 -13.53 -6.15 -16.98
C SER A 205 -13.43 -6.85 -15.62
N THR A 206 -13.48 -8.17 -15.63
CA THR A 206 -13.30 -9.02 -14.45
C THR A 206 -11.87 -8.96 -13.95
N ARG A 207 -10.88 -9.00 -14.85
CA ARG A 207 -9.45 -8.93 -14.50
C ARG A 207 -9.14 -7.65 -13.74
N TYR A 208 -9.52 -6.50 -14.29
CA TYR A 208 -9.26 -5.19 -13.71
C TYR A 208 -9.99 -4.99 -12.38
N PHE A 209 -11.26 -5.40 -12.30
CA PHE A 209 -12.00 -5.38 -11.04
C PHE A 209 -11.38 -6.28 -9.97
N ALA A 210 -11.05 -7.52 -10.31
CA ALA A 210 -10.41 -8.46 -9.38
C ALA A 210 -9.06 -7.96 -8.89
N THR A 211 -8.28 -7.36 -9.79
CA THR A 211 -6.98 -6.73 -9.47
C THR A 211 -7.15 -5.59 -8.48
N GLY A 212 -8.05 -4.64 -8.77
CA GLY A 212 -8.32 -3.51 -7.87
C GLY A 212 -8.85 -3.96 -6.50
N ALA A 213 -9.79 -4.90 -6.47
CA ALA A 213 -10.31 -5.46 -5.22
C ALA A 213 -9.22 -6.16 -4.39
N ASN A 214 -8.31 -6.89 -5.04
CA ASN A 214 -7.19 -7.56 -4.39
C ASN A 214 -6.24 -6.58 -3.71
N ILE A 215 -5.83 -5.55 -4.44
CA ILE A 215 -4.96 -4.48 -3.96
C ILE A 215 -5.62 -3.78 -2.77
N LEU A 216 -6.90 -3.43 -2.88
CA LEU A 216 -7.64 -2.76 -1.82
C LEU A 216 -7.68 -3.57 -0.52
N VAL A 217 -7.92 -4.89 -0.60
CA VAL A 217 -7.86 -5.79 0.56
C VAL A 217 -6.45 -5.83 1.15
N ALA A 218 -5.44 -5.93 0.29
CA ALA A 218 -4.04 -5.97 0.69
C ALA A 218 -3.57 -4.67 1.39
N ILE A 219 -4.24 -3.54 1.18
CA ILE A 219 -3.96 -2.25 1.85
C ILE A 219 -4.79 -2.07 3.11
N ILE A 220 -6.10 -2.31 3.03
CA ILE A 220 -7.03 -2.04 4.12
C ILE A 220 -6.66 -2.85 5.37
N ILE A 221 -6.19 -4.09 5.20
CA ILE A 221 -5.86 -4.96 6.32
C ILE A 221 -4.64 -4.46 7.10
N PRO A 222 -3.50 -4.17 6.44
CA PRO A 222 -2.41 -3.48 7.09
C PRO A 222 -2.84 -2.16 7.74
N VAL A 223 -3.64 -1.35 7.05
CA VAL A 223 -4.15 -0.09 7.60
C VAL A 223 -4.90 -0.32 8.91
N ILE A 224 -5.85 -1.25 8.95
CA ILE A 224 -6.64 -1.55 10.15
C ILE A 224 -5.74 -2.08 11.27
N VAL A 225 -4.92 -3.09 11.00
CA VAL A 225 -4.08 -3.76 12.01
C VAL A 225 -3.06 -2.78 12.58
N MET A 226 -2.29 -2.12 11.71
CA MET A 226 -1.27 -1.15 12.11
C MET A 226 -1.87 0.03 12.87
N SER A 227 -2.98 0.60 12.37
CA SER A 227 -3.64 1.71 13.06
C SER A 227 -4.09 1.30 14.45
N THR A 228 -4.70 0.12 14.59
CA THR A 228 -5.18 -0.38 15.88
C THR A 228 -4.04 -0.59 16.87
N LEU A 229 -2.93 -1.17 16.43
CA LEU A 229 -1.77 -1.41 17.28
C LEU A 229 -1.05 -0.11 17.66
N LEU A 230 -0.92 0.83 16.73
CA LEU A 230 -0.16 2.07 16.93
C LEU A 230 -0.96 3.22 17.56
N GLN A 231 -2.29 3.11 17.65
CA GLN A 231 -3.13 4.10 18.33
C GLN A 231 -2.77 4.19 19.83
N PRO A 232 -2.51 5.40 20.36
CA PRO A 232 -2.41 5.63 21.80
C PRO A 232 -3.71 5.26 22.52
N ILE A 233 -3.63 4.68 23.72
CA ILE A 233 -4.81 4.26 24.51
C ILE A 233 -5.63 5.47 25.03
N SER A 234 -5.12 6.69 24.94
CA SER A 234 -5.67 7.85 25.62
C SER A 234 -6.71 8.62 24.79
N SER A 235 -7.96 8.13 24.80
CA SER A 235 -9.14 9.00 24.64
C SER A 235 -10.30 8.61 25.56
N SER A 236 -10.31 7.43 26.18
CA SER A 236 -11.32 7.01 27.15
C SER A 236 -10.90 7.18 28.62
N SER A 237 -9.62 7.01 28.96
CA SER A 237 -9.18 7.00 30.38
C SER A 237 -9.02 8.39 30.99
N SER A 238 -8.71 9.42 30.19
CA SER A 238 -8.60 10.80 30.65
C SER A 238 -9.98 11.39 30.98
N ALA A 239 -11.00 11.06 30.19
CA ALA A 239 -12.39 11.46 30.47
C ALA A 239 -12.91 10.80 31.76
N GLU A 240 -12.60 9.52 32.01
CA GLU A 240 -13.05 8.82 33.21
C GLU A 240 -12.29 9.22 34.47
N THR A 241 -11.02 9.62 34.35
CA THR A 241 -10.23 10.12 35.49
C THR A 241 -10.59 11.57 35.86
N GLN A 242 -11.11 12.35 34.91
CA GLN A 242 -11.60 13.70 35.16
C GLN A 242 -13.01 13.66 35.77
N ARG A 243 -13.88 12.75 35.30
CA ARG A 243 -15.22 12.51 35.85
C ARG A 243 -15.25 11.91 37.27
N LYS A 244 -14.12 11.36 37.75
CA LYS A 244 -13.96 10.92 39.15
C LYS A 244 -13.37 12.01 40.07
N ARG A 245 -13.00 13.16 39.51
CA ARG A 245 -12.42 14.30 40.24
C ARG A 245 -13.35 15.51 40.32
N ASP A 246 -14.44 15.51 39.55
CA ASP A 246 -15.56 16.45 39.62
C ASP A 246 -16.74 15.80 40.39
#